data_AF-A0A1U9QU30-F1
#
_entry.id   AF-A0A1U9QU30-F1
#
_cell.length_a   1.000
_cell.length_b   1.000
_cell.length_c   1.000
_cell.angle_alpha   90.00
_cell.angle_beta   90.00
_cell.angle_gamma   90.00
#
_symmetry.space_group_name_H-M   'P 1'
#
loop_
_entity.id
_entity.type
_entity.pdbx_description
1 polymer ?
#
loop_
_entity_poly.entity_id
_entity_poly.type
_entity_poly.pdbx_seq_one_letter_code
_entity_poly.pdbx_strand_id
1 'polypeptide(L)'
;MTGDARRPEEAHGPEDARRDAAVRRASAALETYTLSGDGWRRSPGETLTRVLADLMHWSDDTQRDFADAQSRACDLHAAERRG
;
A
#
# COMPACT_ATOMS: atom_id res chain seq x y z
N MET A 1 -38.64 6.27 4.12
CA MET A 1 -37.57 5.45 4.73
C MET A 1 -37.13 4.45 3.68
N THR A 2 -36.13 4.82 2.88
CA THR A 2 -35.55 3.92 1.88
C THR A 2 -34.20 3.52 2.44
N GLY A 3 -34.08 2.27 2.84
CA GLY A 3 -32.83 1.72 3.36
C GLY A 3 -31.79 1.72 2.26
N ASP A 4 -30.81 2.60 2.39
CA ASP A 4 -29.56 2.55 1.65
C ASP A 4 -28.83 1.29 2.11
N ALA A 5 -29.00 0.22 1.34
CA ALA A 5 -28.19 -0.98 1.49
C ALA A 5 -26.78 -0.59 1.07
N ARG A 6 -25.95 -0.23 2.07
CA ARG A 6 -24.49 -0.16 1.92
C ARG A 6 -24.06 -1.36 1.08
N ARG A 7 -23.48 -1.09 -0.08
CA ARG A 7 -22.78 -2.09 -0.88
C ARG A 7 -21.86 -2.87 0.07
N PRO A 8 -21.89 -4.21 0.09
CA PRO A 8 -20.91 -4.96 0.86
C PRO A 8 -19.54 -4.54 0.34
N GLU A 9 -18.70 -4.05 1.24
CA GLU A 9 -17.31 -3.75 0.98
C GLU A 9 -16.73 -4.90 0.17
N GLU A 10 -16.26 -4.59 -1.03
CA GLU A 10 -15.50 -5.52 -1.84
C GLU A 10 -14.38 -6.03 -0.95
N ALA A 11 -14.51 -7.30 -0.55
CA ALA A 11 -13.50 -7.96 0.25
C ALA A 11 -12.21 -7.84 -0.54
N HIS A 12 -11.32 -7.01 -0.02
CA HIS A 12 -9.98 -6.76 -0.54
C HIS A 12 -9.38 -8.12 -0.89
N GLY A 13 -8.94 -8.26 -2.15
CA GLY A 13 -8.50 -9.54 -2.67
C GLY A 13 -7.40 -10.15 -1.79
N PRO A 14 -7.08 -11.44 -1.93
CA PRO A 14 -6.01 -12.05 -1.15
C PRO A 14 -4.66 -11.31 -1.28
N GLU A 15 -4.45 -10.55 -2.36
CA GLU A 15 -3.30 -9.67 -2.58
C GLU A 15 -3.38 -8.37 -1.76
N ASP A 16 -4.54 -7.73 -1.71
CA ASP A 16 -4.78 -6.55 -0.87
C ASP A 16 -4.65 -6.90 0.63
N ALA A 17 -5.17 -8.05 1.06
CA ALA A 17 -5.01 -8.51 2.44
C ALA A 17 -3.55 -8.81 2.81
N ARG A 18 -2.75 -9.30 1.86
CA ARG A 18 -1.29 -9.48 2.03
C ARG A 18 -0.58 -8.14 2.12
N ARG A 19 -0.98 -7.17 1.28
CA ARG A 19 -0.47 -5.79 1.30
C ARG A 19 -0.75 -5.13 2.64
N ASP A 20 -1.99 -5.20 3.14
CA ASP A 20 -2.36 -4.63 4.44
C ASP A 20 -1.61 -5.28 5.61
N ALA A 21 -1.39 -6.59 5.56
CA ALA A 21 -0.60 -7.29 6.55
C ALA A 21 0.89 -6.87 6.51
N ALA A 22 1.45 -6.60 5.33
CA ALA A 22 2.81 -6.08 5.18
C ALA A 22 2.92 -4.65 5.72
N VAL A 23 1.99 -3.77 5.36
CA VAL A 23 1.92 -2.38 5.87
C VAL A 23 1.82 -2.36 7.39
N ARG A 24 0.95 -3.17 7.98
CA ARG A 24 0.84 -3.26 9.45
C ARG A 24 2.11 -3.73 10.13
N ARG A 25 2.82 -4.72 9.55
CA ARG A 25 4.11 -5.18 10.09
C ARG A 25 5.18 -4.11 9.98
N ALA A 26 5.26 -3.42 8.84
CA ALA A 26 6.20 -2.32 8.64
C ALA A 26 5.94 -1.17 9.63
N SER A 27 4.69 -0.73 9.78
CA SER A 27 4.31 0.31 10.75
C SER A 27 4.63 -0.08 12.18
N ALA A 28 4.34 -1.32 12.60
CA ALA A 28 4.68 -1.80 13.94
C ALA A 28 6.19 -1.87 14.18
N ALA A 29 6.96 -2.28 13.17
CA ALA A 29 8.42 -2.30 13.26
C ALA A 29 9.01 -0.88 13.30
N LEU A 30 8.45 0.06 12.55
CA LEU A 30 8.82 1.47 12.62
C LEU A 30 8.51 2.05 14.01
N GLU A 31 7.31 1.85 14.55
CA GLU A 31 6.97 2.31 15.92
C GLU A 31 7.93 1.72 16.97
N THR A 32 8.30 0.45 16.83
CA THR A 32 9.18 -0.26 17.78
C THR A 32 10.64 0.19 17.69
N TYR A 33 11.16 0.44 16.49
CA TYR A 33 12.60 0.63 16.25
C TYR A 33 13.02 2.04 15.83
N THR A 34 12.11 2.89 15.38
CA THR A 34 12.44 4.24 14.86
C THR A 34 12.14 5.39 15.83
N LEU A 35 11.47 5.14 16.96
CA LEU A 35 11.23 6.18 17.97
C LEU A 35 12.44 6.47 18.88
N SER A 36 13.58 5.83 18.68
CA SER A 36 14.85 6.25 19.29
C SER A 36 16.04 5.93 18.38
N GLY A 37 17.00 6.86 18.26
CA GLY A 37 18.24 6.63 17.49
C GLY A 37 19.06 5.43 18.00
N ASP A 38 18.91 5.06 19.27
CA ASP A 38 19.51 3.85 19.87
C ASP A 38 18.79 2.55 19.46
N GLY A 39 17.47 2.59 19.26
CA GLY A 39 16.69 1.45 18.76
C GLY A 39 17.10 1.02 17.36
N TRP A 40 17.50 1.98 16.52
CA TRP A 40 18.02 1.73 15.18
C TRP A 40 19.39 1.03 15.21
N ARG A 41 20.27 1.41 16.15
CA ARG A 41 21.60 0.78 16.32
C ARG A 41 21.55 -0.60 16.97
N ARG A 42 20.53 -0.87 17.79
CA ARG A 42 20.34 -2.17 18.50
C ARG A 42 19.40 -3.14 17.79
N SER A 43 18.72 -2.72 16.73
CA SER A 43 17.91 -3.63 15.92
C SER A 43 18.82 -4.70 15.30
N PRO A 44 18.46 -5.99 15.33
CA PRO A 44 19.15 -6.99 14.53
C PRO A 44 19.10 -6.51 13.07
N GLY A 45 20.24 -6.26 12.43
CA GLY A 45 20.29 -5.63 11.10
C GLY A 45 19.38 -6.29 10.07
N GLU A 46 19.13 -7.59 10.22
CA GLU A 46 18.18 -8.38 9.43
C GLU A 46 16.73 -7.87 9.53
N THR A 47 16.27 -7.41 10.69
CA THR A 47 14.91 -6.85 10.87
C THR A 47 14.77 -5.52 10.14
N LEU A 48 15.76 -4.63 10.24
CA LEU A 48 15.75 -3.36 9.53
C LEU A 48 15.84 -3.55 8.01
N THR A 49 16.70 -4.45 7.53
CA THR A 49 16.80 -4.79 6.10
C THR A 49 15.48 -5.33 5.55
N ARG A 50 14.79 -6.20 6.30
CA ARG A 50 13.46 -6.71 5.90
C ARG A 50 12.42 -5.60 5.84
N VAL A 51 12.38 -4.70 6.81
CA VAL A 51 11.44 -3.55 6.80
C VAL A 51 11.72 -2.61 5.63
N LEU A 52 12.99 -2.30 5.35
CA LEU A 52 13.36 -1.46 4.22
C LEU A 52 13.01 -2.14 2.88
N ALA A 53 13.23 -3.45 2.76
CA ALA A 53 12.84 -4.21 1.58
C ALA A 53 11.31 -4.20 1.38
N ASP A 54 10.54 -4.41 2.45
CA ASP A 54 9.07 -4.36 2.40
C ASP A 54 8.58 -2.96 1.99
N LEU A 55 9.21 -1.89 2.48
CA LEU A 55 8.86 -0.51 2.10
C LEU A 55 9.18 -0.21 0.63
N MET A 56 10.35 -0.66 0.14
CA MET A 56 10.71 -0.48 -1.27
C MET A 56 9.72 -1.22 -2.17
N HIS A 57 9.38 -2.45 -1.82
CA HIS A 57 8.43 -3.25 -2.60
C HIS A 57 7.04 -2.61 -2.63
N TRP A 58 6.57 -2.10 -1.48
CA TRP A 58 5.32 -1.35 -1.43
C TRP A 58 5.34 -0.08 -2.28
N SER A 59 6.49 0.62 -2.32
CA SER A 59 6.63 1.81 -3.17
C SER A 59 6.51 1.46 -4.65
N ASP A 60 7.15 0.37 -5.09
CA ASP A 60 7.08 -0.11 -6.47
C ASP A 60 5.65 -0.51 -6.85
N ASP A 61 4.96 -1.27 -6.00
CA ASP A 61 3.57 -1.68 -6.23
C ASP A 61 2.63 -0.47 -6.33
N THR A 62 2.78 0.50 -5.42
CA THR A 62 1.96 1.72 -5.41
C THR A 62 2.21 2.58 -6.64
N GLN A 63 3.47 2.68 -7.11
CA GLN A 63 3.80 3.41 -8.33
C GLN A 63 3.17 2.76 -9.57
N ARG A 64 3.17 1.42 -9.63
CA ARG A 64 2.55 0.68 -10.71
C ARG A 64 1.04 0.87 -10.75
N ASP A 65 0.36 0.75 -9.61
CA ASP A 65 -1.09 0.97 -9.50
C ASP A 65 -1.47 2.39 -9.96
N PHE A 66 -0.65 3.38 -9.60
CA PHE A 66 -0.84 4.76 -10.05
C PHE A 66 -0.67 4.92 -11.56
N ALA A 67 0.35 4.29 -12.15
CA ALA A 67 0.56 4.32 -13.59
C ALA A 67 -0.61 3.69 -14.36
N ASP A 68 -1.14 2.57 -13.86
CA ASP A 68 -2.31 1.90 -14.46
C ASP A 68 -3.58 2.75 -14.32
N ALA A 69 -3.78 3.41 -13.19
CA ALA A 69 -4.88 4.38 -13.01
C ALA A 69 -4.73 5.58 -13.96
N GLN A 70 -3.51 6.11 -14.13
CA GLN A 70 -3.22 7.21 -15.04
C GLN A 70 -3.50 6.82 -16.49
N SER A 71 -3.06 5.65 -16.93
CA SER A 71 -3.33 5.15 -18.30
C SER A 71 -4.83 5.06 -18.56
N ARG A 72 -5.60 4.49 -17.63
CA ARG A 72 -7.06 4.39 -17.73
C ARG A 72 -7.73 5.76 -17.84
N ALA A 73 -7.27 6.75 -17.07
CA ALA A 73 -7.79 8.11 -17.13
C ALA A 73 -7.48 8.77 -18.49
N CYS A 74 -6.28 8.57 -19.04
CA CYS A 74 -5.91 9.05 -20.36
C CYS A 74 -6.75 8.43 -21.48
N ASP A 75 -7.00 7.12 -21.42
CA ASP A 75 -7.84 6.41 -22.38
C ASP A 75 -9.29 6.90 -22.35
N LEU A 76 -9.85 7.06 -21.15
CA LEU A 76 -11.19 7.62 -20.96
C LEU A 76 -11.29 9.02 -21.58
N HIS A 77 -10.34 9.90 -21.26
CA HIS A 77 -10.32 11.25 -21.79
C HIS A 77 -10.16 11.28 -23.32
N ALA A 78 -9.36 10.37 -23.89
CA ALA A 78 -9.23 10.23 -25.34
C ALA A 78 -10.52 9.73 -26.00
N ALA A 79 -11.26 8.84 -25.34
CA ALA A 79 -12.57 8.38 -25.80
C ALA A 79 -13.62 9.51 -25.75
N GLU A 80 -13.66 10.27 -24.66
CA GLU A 80 -14.53 11.45 -24.50
C GLU A 80 -14.30 12.51 -25.57
N ARG A 81 -13.05 12.73 -26.01
CA ARG A 81 -12.74 13.69 -27.09
C ARG A 81 -13.07 13.18 -28.50
N ARG A 82 -13.33 11.89 -28.67
CA ARG A 82 -13.64 11.27 -29.97
C ARG A 82 -15.14 11.08 -30.21
N GLY A 83 -15.96 11.13 -29.16
CA GLY A 83 -17.42 11.13 -29.22
C GLY A 83 -17.98 12.54 -29.35
#